data_AF-A0A9K3J602-F1
#
_entry.id   AF-A0A9K3J602-F1
#
_cell.length_a   1.000
_cell.length_b   1.000
_cell.length_c   1.000
_cell.angle_alpha   90.00
_cell.angle_beta   90.00
_cell.angle_gamma   90.00
#
_symmetry.space_group_name_H-M   'P 1'
#
loop_
_entity.id
_entity.type
_entity.pdbx_description
1 polymer ?
#
loop_
_entity_poly.entity_id
_entity_poly.type
_entity_poly.pdbx_seq_one_letter_code
_entity_poly.pdbx_strand_id
1 'polypeptide(L)'
;MSCPHAAAVAALIKSAHPYWSPAAIKSPMMTTATLINNTQNFIRNDDTTIVTPFDYGSGPINPVAAIDPGLLYDFDTNNLIDLLCSYGTSDEQLKCT
;
A
#
# COMPACT_ATOMS: atom_id res chain seq x y z
N MET A 1 -14.03 3.70 -8.11
CA MET A 1 -14.46 4.37 -6.86
C MET A 1 -13.59 4.04 -5.63
N SER A 2 -12.59 3.16 -5.70
CA SER A 2 -11.75 2.79 -4.53
C SER A 2 -10.59 3.74 -4.23
N CYS A 3 -10.02 4.39 -5.26
CA CYS A 3 -8.92 5.36 -5.10
C CYS A 3 -9.22 6.49 -4.07
N PRO A 4 -10.37 7.20 -4.11
CA PRO A 4 -10.66 8.23 -3.11
C PRO A 4 -10.80 7.68 -1.69
N HIS A 5 -11.22 6.41 -1.51
CA HIS A 5 -11.26 5.77 -0.19
C HIS A 5 -9.85 5.51 0.34
N ALA A 6 -8.95 4.99 -0.50
CA ALA A 6 -7.54 4.81 -0.12
C ALA A 6 -6.87 6.15 0.22
N ALA A 7 -7.14 7.20 -0.56
CA ALA A 7 -6.64 8.55 -0.28
C ALA A 7 -7.16 9.10 1.05
N ALA A 8 -8.45 8.90 1.37
CA ALA A 8 -9.02 9.33 2.65
C ALA A 8 -8.37 8.60 3.84
N VAL A 9 -8.11 7.29 3.72
CA VAL A 9 -7.40 6.53 4.77
C VAL A 9 -5.96 7.00 4.91
N ALA A 10 -5.25 7.23 3.81
CA ALA A 10 -3.89 7.77 3.85
C ALA A 10 -3.85 9.15 4.53
N ALA A 11 -4.83 10.02 4.27
CA ALA A 11 -4.96 11.31 4.93
C ALA A 11 -5.23 11.15 6.44
N LEU A 12 -6.07 10.20 6.84
CA LEU A 12 -6.31 9.88 8.26
C LEU A 12 -5.03 9.41 8.96
N ILE A 13 -4.29 8.48 8.35
CA ILE A 13 -3.01 8.01 8.88
C ILE A 13 -2.02 9.16 8.98
N LYS A 14 -1.92 10.03 7.97
CA LYS A 14 -1.05 11.22 8.01
C LYS A 14 -1.44 12.17 9.15
N SER A 15 -2.74 12.32 9.44
CA SER A 15 -3.20 13.16 10.55
C SER A 15 -2.81 12.60 11.92
N ALA A 16 -2.82 11.26 12.07
CA ALA A 16 -2.39 10.58 13.29
C ALA A 16 -0.86 10.52 13.43
N HIS A 17 -0.14 10.42 12.30
CA HIS A 17 1.32 10.33 12.22
C HIS A 17 1.91 11.40 11.28
N PRO A 18 1.99 12.67 11.71
CA PRO A 18 2.34 13.78 10.83
C PRO A 18 3.73 13.68 10.19
N TYR A 19 4.66 12.95 10.82
CA TYR A 19 6.04 12.84 10.37
C TYR A 19 6.32 11.60 9.50
N TRP A 20 5.34 10.71 9.32
CA TRP A 20 5.53 9.54 8.46
C TRP A 20 5.72 9.94 7.01
N SER A 21 6.68 9.28 6.36
CA SER A 21 6.92 9.39 4.92
C SER A 21 5.72 8.83 4.14
N PRO A 22 5.61 9.10 2.83
CA PRO A 22 4.61 8.45 1.98
C PRO A 22 4.70 6.92 1.99
N ALA A 23 5.91 6.36 2.06
CA ALA A 23 6.13 4.92 2.15
C ALA A 23 5.66 4.36 3.50
N ALA A 24 5.97 5.06 4.59
CA ALA A 24 5.50 4.72 5.94
C ALA A 24 3.98 4.84 6.09
N ILE A 25 3.28 5.63 5.25
CA ILE A 25 1.81 5.65 5.23
C ILE A 25 1.24 4.51 4.39
N LYS A 26 1.88 4.18 3.27
CA LYS A 26 1.46 3.07 2.40
C LYS A 26 1.66 1.72 3.07
N SER A 27 2.78 1.53 3.77
CA SER A 27 3.14 0.28 4.44
C SER A 27 2.03 -0.29 5.34
N PRO A 28 1.46 0.44 6.32
CA PRO A 28 0.44 -0.07 7.21
C PRO A 28 -0.87 -0.38 6.47
N MET A 29 -1.23 0.43 5.48
CA MET A 29 -2.40 0.16 4.64
C MET A 29 -2.31 -1.20 3.94
N MET A 30 -1.10 -1.67 3.66
CA MET A 30 -0.82 -2.98 3.06
C MET A 30 -0.67 -4.09 4.12
N THR A 31 0.17 -3.90 5.13
CA THR A 31 0.51 -4.96 6.09
C THR A 31 -0.62 -5.30 7.06
N THR A 32 -1.56 -4.37 7.28
CA THR A 32 -2.73 -4.61 8.14
C THR A 32 -4.00 -4.94 7.35
N ALA A 33 -3.91 -5.09 6.03
CA ALA A 33 -5.04 -5.49 5.19
C ALA A 33 -5.50 -6.93 5.53
N THR A 34 -6.80 -7.20 5.35
CA THR A 34 -7.39 -8.51 5.65
C THR A 34 -7.73 -9.27 4.39
N LEU A 35 -7.40 -10.56 4.33
CA LEU A 35 -7.84 -11.47 3.27
C LEU A 35 -9.11 -12.25 3.63
N ILE A 36 -9.65 -12.02 4.82
CA ILE A 36 -10.81 -12.70 5.34
C ILE A 36 -12.02 -11.77 5.22
N ASN A 37 -13.07 -12.27 4.55
CA ASN A 37 -14.33 -11.57 4.40
C ASN A 37 -15.20 -11.69 5.67
N ASN A 38 -16.37 -11.06 5.65
CA ASN A 38 -17.34 -11.11 6.75
C ASN A 38 -17.92 -12.51 7.02
N THR A 39 -17.76 -13.48 6.13
CA THR A 39 -18.18 -14.88 6.32
C THR A 39 -17.04 -15.81 6.74
N GLN A 40 -15.91 -15.24 7.17
CA GLN A 40 -14.70 -15.97 7.58
C GLN A 40 -14.04 -16.79 6.47
N ASN A 41 -14.32 -16.47 5.21
CA ASN A 41 -13.70 -17.09 4.04
C ASN A 41 -12.66 -16.17 3.41
N PHE A 42 -11.73 -16.76 2.66
CA PHE A 42 -10.85 -15.99 1.78
C PHE A 42 -11.68 -15.20 0.76
N ILE A 43 -11.19 -14.02 0.40
CA ILE A 43 -11.78 -13.20 -0.66
C ILE A 43 -11.82 -14.00 -1.97
N ARG A 44 -12.88 -13.80 -2.75
CA ARG A 44 -13.12 -14.41 -4.04
C ARG A 44 -13.74 -13.39 -4.99
N ASN A 45 -13.55 -13.58 -6.29
CA ASN A 45 -14.16 -12.73 -7.32
C ASN A 45 -15.61 -13.15 -7.61
N ASP A 46 -15.87 -14.46 -7.49
CA ASP A 46 -17.16 -15.12 -7.61
C ASP A 46 -17.20 -16.31 -6.65
N ASP A 47 -18.28 -17.11 -6.68
CA ASP A 47 -18.43 -18.26 -5.78
C ASP A 47 -17.32 -19.32 -5.93
N THR A 48 -16.59 -19.31 -7.05
CA THR A 48 -15.67 -20.38 -7.48
C THR A 48 -14.20 -19.94 -7.59
N THR A 49 -13.93 -18.67 -7.85
CA THR A 49 -12.60 -18.17 -8.24
C THR A 49 -11.86 -17.59 -7.05
N ILE A 50 -10.81 -18.29 -6.62
CA ILE A 50 -9.85 -17.79 -5.63
C ILE A 50 -9.05 -16.67 -6.27
N VAL A 51 -9.06 -15.49 -5.64
CA VAL A 51 -8.28 -14.34 -6.10
C VAL A 51 -6.85 -14.41 -5.60
N THR A 52 -5.96 -13.77 -6.35
CA THR A 52 -4.52 -13.69 -6.11
C THR A 52 -4.11 -12.28 -5.69
N PRO A 53 -2.89 -12.09 -5.16
CA PRO A 53 -2.36 -10.75 -4.89
C PRO A 53 -2.30 -9.83 -6.11
N PHE A 54 -2.34 -10.36 -7.33
CA PHE A 54 -2.45 -9.54 -8.54
C PHE A 54 -3.84 -8.89 -8.68
N ASP A 55 -4.86 -9.44 -8.03
CA ASP A 55 -6.23 -8.92 -8.04
C ASP A 55 -6.48 -7.90 -6.93
N TYR A 56 -5.98 -8.17 -5.71
CA TYR A 56 -6.29 -7.37 -4.51
C TYR A 56 -5.07 -6.71 -3.84
N GLY A 57 -3.86 -6.91 -4.35
CA GLY A 57 -2.63 -6.48 -3.69
C GLY A 57 -2.44 -7.18 -2.34
N SER A 58 -2.45 -6.41 -1.25
CA SER A 58 -2.40 -6.94 0.12
C SER A 58 -3.78 -7.23 0.72
N GLY A 59 -4.85 -6.79 0.06
CA GLY A 59 -6.24 -6.99 0.45
C GLY A 59 -6.98 -5.69 0.75
N PRO A 60 -8.27 -5.76 1.08
CA PRO A 60 -9.05 -4.67 1.65
C PRO A 60 -8.36 -4.01 2.84
N ILE A 61 -8.25 -2.67 2.78
CA ILE A 61 -7.63 -1.84 3.81
C ILE A 61 -8.43 -1.98 5.11
N ASN A 62 -7.73 -2.17 6.23
CA ASN A 62 -8.28 -2.06 7.58
C ASN A 62 -7.81 -0.73 8.20
N PRO A 63 -8.63 0.35 8.17
CA PRO A 63 -8.19 1.67 8.61
C PRO A 63 -7.86 1.73 10.09
N VAL A 64 -8.55 0.93 10.92
CA VAL A 64 -8.34 0.93 12.37
C VAL A 64 -6.99 0.31 12.71
N ALA A 65 -6.68 -0.85 12.12
CA ALA A 65 -5.39 -1.50 12.34
C ALA A 65 -4.22 -0.70 11.74
N ALA A 66 -4.43 0.01 10.63
CA ALA A 66 -3.38 0.79 9.97
C ALA A 66 -2.90 2.02 10.78
N ILE A 67 -3.64 2.44 11.81
CA ILE A 67 -3.20 3.52 12.71
C ILE A 67 -2.07 3.06 13.64
N ASP A 68 -2.06 1.80 14.06
CA ASP A 68 -0.98 1.24 14.90
C ASP A 68 -0.53 -0.13 14.36
N PRO A 69 0.30 -0.13 13.30
CA PRO A 69 0.70 -1.34 12.58
C PRO A 69 1.79 -2.16 13.30
N GLY A 70 2.38 -1.62 14.37
CA GLY A 70 3.56 -2.17 15.04
C GLY A 70 4.87 -2.02 14.26
N LEU A 71 4.90 -2.48 13.00
CA LEU A 71 6.06 -2.39 12.11
C LEU A 71 5.74 -1.69 10.79
N LEU A 72 6.74 -1.01 10.25
CA LEU A 72 6.65 -0.21 9.02
C LEU A 72 7.80 -0.58 8.07
N TYR A 73 7.48 -0.68 6.79
CA TYR A 73 8.45 -0.74 5.70
C TYR A 73 8.58 0.65 5.08
N ASP A 74 9.61 1.38 5.47
CA ASP A 74 9.87 2.75 5.00
C ASP A 74 10.99 2.77 3.96
N PHE A 75 10.91 3.71 3.02
CA PHE A 75 11.94 4.00 2.02
C PHE A 75 11.83 5.45 1.56
N ASP A 76 12.95 6.01 1.10
CA ASP A 76 13.02 7.38 0.61
C ASP A 76 13.11 7.45 -0.92
N THR A 77 13.26 8.67 -1.45
CA THR A 77 13.42 8.91 -2.89
C THR A 77 14.71 8.34 -3.45
N ASN A 78 15.78 8.29 -2.66
CA ASN A 78 17.06 7.74 -3.12
C ASN A 78 16.93 6.23 -3.34
N ASN A 79 16.21 5.52 -2.47
CA ASN A 79 15.94 4.09 -2.66
C ASN A 79 15.15 3.82 -3.95
N LEU A 80 14.21 4.70 -4.31
CA LEU A 80 13.50 4.60 -5.59
C LEU A 80 14.42 4.88 -6.78
N ILE A 81 15.30 5.87 -6.69
CA ILE A 81 16.28 6.16 -7.73
C ILE A 81 17.25 4.98 -7.90
N ASP A 82 17.77 4.43 -6.80
CA ASP A 82 18.66 3.26 -6.82
C ASP A 82 17.98 2.05 -7.49
N LEU A 83 16.69 1.84 -7.18
CA LEU A 83 15.88 0.80 -7.82
C LEU A 83 15.78 1.05 -9.34
N LEU A 84 15.45 2.27 -9.77
CA LEU A 84 15.37 2.63 -11.19
C LEU A 84 16.73 2.49 -11.90
N CYS A 85 17.81 2.90 -11.27
CA CYS A 85 19.18 2.71 -11.77
C CYS A 85 19.51 1.22 -11.95
N SER A 86 19.08 0.36 -11.02
CA SER A 86 19.30 -1.09 -11.11
C SER A 86 18.58 -1.74 -12.31
N TYR A 87 17.48 -1.15 -12.78
CA TYR A 87 16.77 -1.56 -13.99
C TYR A 87 17.39 -1.02 -15.30
N GLY A 88 18.50 -0.26 -15.22
CA GLY A 88 19.17 0.30 -16.39
C GLY A 88 18.51 1.56 -16.94
N THR A 89 17.77 2.30 -16.11
CA THR A 89 17.15 3.59 -16.47
C THR A 89 18.22 4.62 -16.84
N SER A 90 18.05 5.34 -17.95
CA SER A 90 19.02 6.36 -18.38
C SER A 90 18.82 7.69 -17.65
N ASP A 91 19.87 8.52 -17.62
CA ASP A 91 19.81 9.87 -17.03
C ASP A 91 18.69 10.73 -17.63
N GLU A 92 18.36 10.52 -18.92
CA GLU A 92 17.26 11.22 -19.58
C GLU A 92 15.89 10.81 -19.05
N GLN A 93 15.73 9.54 -18.68
CA GLN A 93 14.49 9.01 -18.10
C GLN A 93 14.31 9.42 -16.62
N LEU A 94 15.41 9.72 -15.92
CA LEU A 94 15.39 10.19 -14.53
C LEU A 94 15.18 11.71 -14.39
N LYS A 95 15.28 12.48 -15.48
CA LYS A 95 15.07 13.93 -15.44
C LYS A 95 13.60 14.26 -15.16
N CYS A 96 13.36 15.06 -14.14
CA CYS A 96 12.07 15.74 -13.97
C CYS A 96 11.94 16.83 -15.04
N THR A 97 10.88 16.77 -15.83
CA THR A 97 10.45 17.85 -16.75
C THR A 97 9.81 19.00 -15.99
#